data_AF-A0AA35RPT3-F1
#
_entry.id   AF-A0AA35RPT3-F1
#
_cell.length_a   1.000
_cell.length_b   1.000
_cell.length_c   1.000
_cell.angle_alpha   90.00
_cell.angle_beta   90.00
_cell.angle_gamma   90.00
#
_symmetry.space_group_name_H-M   'P 1'
#
loop_
_entity.id
_entity.type
_entity.pdbx_description
1 polymer ?
#
loop_
_entity_poly.entity_id
_entity_poly.type
_entity_poly.pdbx_seq_one_letter_code
_entity_poly.pdbx_strand_id
1 'polypeptide(L)'
;MNVQPKPISNMIDVGAQVQQVINVECRGVFFEPVLLEIKFQSYVRGTPSSRPQTACHVLQVHGARYHDVTGLLPEMETAADLAGFGFSVLEGVDPNPANCVSAGVINTSSVLIGCLLRLEPNIDSKMYRLTVRTSNDKVTEHLCSVLSEQF
;
A
#
# COMPACT_ATOMS: atom_id res chain seq x y z
N MET A 1 -12.34 -3.19 -8.46
CA MET A 1 -11.25 -4.18 -8.38
C MET A 1 -11.79 -5.56 -8.68
N ASN A 2 -11.08 -6.38 -9.45
CA ASN A 2 -11.43 -7.76 -9.73
C ASN A 2 -10.35 -8.66 -9.11
N VAL A 3 -10.76 -9.66 -8.31
CA VAL A 3 -9.86 -10.51 -7.53
C VAL A 3 -10.15 -11.97 -7.86
N GLN A 4 -9.13 -12.70 -8.29
CA GLN A 4 -9.25 -14.08 -8.76
C GLN A 4 -8.21 -14.96 -8.05
N PRO A 5 -8.59 -15.57 -6.90
CA PRO A 5 -7.73 -16.52 -6.22
C PRO A 5 -7.62 -17.81 -7.03
N LYS A 6 -6.41 -18.33 -7.21
CA LYS A 6 -6.20 -19.68 -7.74
C LYS A 6 -6.52 -20.70 -6.64
N PRO A 7 -7.15 -21.84 -6.96
CA PRO A 7 -7.43 -22.88 -5.97
C PRO A 7 -6.16 -23.38 -5.29
N ILE A 8 -6.25 -23.71 -4.01
CA ILE A 8 -5.23 -24.42 -3.23
C ILE A 8 -5.85 -25.63 -2.53
N SER A 9 -5.02 -26.55 -2.04
CA SER A 9 -5.47 -27.63 -1.17
C SER A 9 -6.20 -27.07 0.05
N ASN A 10 -7.30 -27.69 0.43
CA ASN A 10 -8.04 -27.41 1.65
C ASN A 10 -7.49 -28.17 2.89
N MET A 11 -6.51 -29.05 2.66
CA MET A 11 -5.79 -29.78 3.71
C MET A 11 -4.33 -29.31 3.70
N ILE A 12 -3.83 -28.92 4.87
CA ILE A 12 -2.44 -28.49 5.07
C ILE A 12 -1.87 -29.36 6.19
N ASP A 13 -0.82 -30.12 5.88
CA ASP A 13 -0.16 -30.97 6.86
C ASP A 13 0.59 -30.14 7.91
N VAL A 14 0.78 -30.74 9.08
CA VAL A 14 1.53 -30.10 10.17
C VAL A 14 2.95 -29.82 9.72
N GLY A 15 3.39 -28.57 9.85
CA GLY A 15 4.71 -28.12 9.41
C GLY A 15 4.82 -27.84 7.91
N ALA A 16 3.77 -28.06 7.12
CA ALA A 16 3.74 -27.69 5.72
C ALA A 16 3.39 -26.20 5.52
N GLN A 17 3.84 -25.64 4.41
CA GLN A 17 3.48 -24.30 3.94
C GLN A 17 2.79 -24.40 2.59
N VAL A 18 1.70 -23.65 2.42
CA VAL A 18 0.96 -23.54 1.16
C VAL A 18 0.95 -22.08 0.71
N GLN A 19 1.09 -21.86 -0.59
CA GLN A 19 1.02 -20.54 -1.21
C GLN A 19 -0.19 -20.48 -2.14
N GLN A 20 -1.05 -19.47 -1.96
CA GLN A 20 -2.13 -19.15 -2.89
C GLN A 20 -1.72 -17.97 -3.76
N VAL A 21 -1.86 -18.13 -5.08
CA VAL A 21 -1.69 -17.02 -6.02
C VAL A 21 -3.05 -16.34 -6.19
N ILE A 22 -3.11 -15.04 -5.93
CA ILE A 22 -4.32 -14.22 -6.12
C ILE A 22 -4.03 -13.22 -7.23
N ASN A 23 -4.74 -13.35 -8.35
CA ASN A 23 -4.64 -12.37 -9.43
C ASN A 23 -5.55 -11.18 -9.10
N VAL A 24 -5.00 -9.96 -9.24
CA VAL A 24 -5.72 -8.72 -8.95
C VAL A 24 -5.69 -7.82 -10.18
N GLU A 25 -6.85 -7.32 -10.57
CA GLU A 25 -7.00 -6.35 -11.66
C GLU A 25 -7.73 -5.09 -11.16
N CYS A 26 -7.06 -3.94 -11.29
CA CYS A 26 -7.60 -2.63 -10.94
C CYS A 26 -8.43 -2.05 -12.11
N ARG A 27 -9.70 -2.43 -12.21
CA ARG A 27 -10.60 -1.91 -13.27
C ARG A 27 -10.97 -0.43 -13.16
N GLY A 28 -10.75 0.15 -11.99
CA GLY A 28 -11.02 1.55 -11.68
C GLY A 28 -10.46 1.88 -10.30
N VAL A 29 -10.52 3.16 -9.95
CA VAL A 29 -10.08 3.64 -8.65
C VAL A 29 -10.96 3.06 -7.54
N PHE A 30 -10.34 2.66 -6.44
CA PHE A 30 -11.00 2.15 -5.24
C PHE A 30 -10.33 2.77 -4.01
N PHE A 31 -11.10 2.88 -2.92
CA PHE A 31 -10.65 3.49 -1.66
C PHE A 31 -10.92 2.59 -0.46
N GLU A 32 -11.71 1.53 -0.66
CA GLU A 32 -12.02 0.56 0.38
C GLU A 32 -10.89 -0.46 0.52
N PRO A 33 -10.50 -0.82 1.75
CA PRO A 33 -9.51 -1.84 1.99
C PRO A 33 -10.01 -3.22 1.54
N VAL A 34 -9.08 -4.06 1.08
CA VAL A 34 -9.39 -5.43 0.67
C VAL A 34 -9.11 -6.34 1.85
N LEU A 35 -10.11 -7.07 2.32
CA LEU A 35 -9.94 -7.98 3.45
C LEU A 35 -9.64 -9.40 2.96
N LEU A 36 -8.54 -9.97 3.46
CA LEU A 36 -8.26 -11.40 3.37
C LEU A 36 -8.80 -12.08 4.62
N GLU A 37 -9.83 -12.89 4.43
CA GLU A 37 -10.43 -13.70 5.48
C GLU A 37 -10.03 -15.18 5.28
N ILE A 38 -9.27 -15.72 6.22
CA ILE A 38 -8.84 -17.11 6.23
C ILE A 38 -9.64 -17.85 7.30
N LYS A 39 -10.41 -18.85 6.88
CA LYS A 39 -11.12 -19.78 7.76
C LYS A 39 -10.46 -21.14 7.71
N PHE A 40 -10.13 -21.69 8.88
CA PHE A 40 -9.54 -23.00 8.97
C PHE A 40 -10.05 -23.77 10.19
N GLN A 41 -9.91 -25.08 10.12
CA GLN A 41 -10.26 -25.99 11.21
C GLN A 41 -9.12 -26.99 11.36
N SER A 42 -8.61 -27.12 12.58
CA SER A 42 -7.57 -28.11 12.87
C SER A 42 -8.19 -29.50 12.99
N TYR A 43 -7.52 -30.51 12.45
CA TYR A 43 -7.89 -31.91 12.63
C TYR A 43 -6.80 -32.63 13.44
N VAL A 44 -7.20 -33.31 14.51
CA VAL A 44 -6.30 -34.16 15.30
C VAL A 44 -6.81 -35.59 15.23
N ARG A 45 -5.99 -36.50 14.69
CA ARG A 45 -6.38 -37.92 14.49
C ARG A 45 -7.70 -38.08 13.72
N GLY A 46 -7.91 -37.26 12.68
CA GLY A 46 -9.12 -37.27 11.86
C GLY A 46 -10.36 -36.64 12.51
N THR A 47 -10.26 -36.16 13.75
CA THR A 47 -11.36 -35.44 14.43
C THR A 47 -11.17 -33.93 14.29
N PRO A 48 -12.19 -33.18 13.81
CA PRO A 48 -12.14 -31.73 13.73
C PRO A 48 -12.19 -31.08 15.12
N SER A 49 -11.52 -29.94 15.30
CA SER A 49 -11.68 -29.11 16.50
C SER A 49 -13.10 -28.59 16.63
N SER A 50 -13.58 -28.42 17.86
CA SER A 50 -14.95 -27.97 18.17
C SER A 50 -15.27 -26.56 17.67
N ARG A 51 -14.27 -25.73 17.38
CA ARG A 51 -14.44 -24.38 16.85
C ARG A 51 -13.57 -24.17 15.61
N PRO A 52 -14.15 -23.69 14.49
CA PRO A 52 -13.37 -23.15 13.38
C PRO A 52 -12.69 -21.85 13.84
N GLN A 53 -11.51 -21.58 13.29
CA GLN A 53 -10.73 -20.37 13.54
C GLN A 53 -10.80 -19.48 12.31
N THR A 54 -10.87 -18.17 12.55
CA THR A 54 -10.87 -17.15 11.49
C THR A 54 -9.73 -16.18 11.76
N ALA A 55 -8.91 -15.91 10.75
CA ALA A 55 -7.94 -14.84 10.74
C ALA A 55 -8.31 -13.85 9.64
N CYS A 56 -8.43 -12.57 9.99
CA CYS A 56 -8.68 -11.50 9.04
C CYS A 56 -7.43 -10.62 8.93
N HIS A 57 -7.00 -10.34 7.70
CA HIS A 57 -5.90 -9.42 7.44
C HIS A 57 -6.32 -8.39 6.40
N VAL A 58 -5.96 -7.12 6.61
CA VAL A 58 -6.19 -6.07 5.62
C VAL A 58 -5.09 -6.18 4.57
N LEU A 59 -5.45 -6.60 3.36
CA LEU A 59 -4.59 -6.46 2.20
C LEU A 59 -4.63 -5.01 1.74
N GLN A 60 -3.70 -4.20 2.26
CA GLN A 60 -3.41 -2.91 1.66
C GLN A 60 -2.67 -3.17 0.34
N VAL A 61 -3.38 -3.04 -0.78
CA VAL A 61 -2.78 -2.99 -2.12
C VAL A 61 -2.20 -1.60 -2.35
N HIS A 62 -1.37 -1.13 -1.42
CA HIS A 62 -0.46 -0.03 -1.69
C HIS A 62 0.77 -0.68 -2.32
N GLY A 63 1.21 -0.20 -3.48
CA GLY A 63 2.38 -0.74 -4.19
C GLY A 63 3.71 -0.62 -3.44
N ALA A 64 3.70 -0.34 -2.13
CA ALA A 64 4.85 -0.13 -1.29
C ALA A 64 5.08 -1.34 -0.37
N ARG A 65 6.31 -1.88 -0.42
CA ARG A 65 6.80 -2.77 0.63
C ARG A 65 6.84 -1.96 1.93
N TYR A 66 6.06 -2.37 2.93
CA TYR A 66 6.15 -1.82 4.28
C TYR A 66 7.55 -2.12 4.84
N HIS A 67 8.35 -1.08 5.00
CA HIS A 67 9.42 -1.06 5.99
C HIS A 67 8.95 -0.20 7.16
N ASP A 68 9.32 -0.60 8.36
CA ASP A 68 9.08 0.12 9.61
C ASP A 68 9.88 1.44 9.58
N VAL A 69 9.23 2.56 9.26
CA VAL A 69 9.84 3.90 9.22
C VAL A 69 9.60 4.60 10.56
N THR A 70 10.27 4.11 11.59
CA THR A 70 10.40 4.81 12.86
C THR A 70 11.75 5.52 12.93
N GLY A 71 11.88 6.67 12.26
CA GLY A 71 13.05 7.52 12.42
C GLY A 71 13.14 8.70 11.44
N LEU A 72 13.20 9.91 11.99
CA LEU A 72 13.77 11.15 11.43
C LEU A 72 14.47 11.03 10.06
N LEU A 73 13.88 11.61 9.00
CA LEU A 73 14.34 11.48 7.60
C LEU A 73 15.68 12.22 7.33
N PRO A 74 16.79 11.52 7.06
CA PRO A 74 17.74 11.94 6.03
C PRO A 74 17.06 11.87 4.65
N GLU A 75 17.37 12.80 3.73
CA GLU A 75 16.79 12.91 2.38
C GLU A 75 16.67 11.57 1.60
N MET A 76 17.51 10.57 1.92
CA MET A 76 17.49 9.24 1.30
C MET A 76 16.29 8.36 1.69
N GLU A 77 15.72 8.51 2.89
CA GLU A 77 14.57 7.69 3.32
C GLU A 77 13.28 8.14 2.63
N THR A 78 13.04 9.45 2.55
CA THR A 78 11.82 9.99 1.91
C THR A 78 11.73 9.58 0.44
N ALA A 79 12.86 9.57 -0.27
CA ALA A 79 12.91 9.14 -1.66
C ALA A 79 12.63 7.63 -1.82
N ALA A 80 13.16 6.81 -0.92
CA ALA A 80 12.92 5.37 -0.91
C ALA A 80 11.45 5.04 -0.57
N ASP A 81 10.85 5.75 0.37
CA ASP A 81 9.45 5.59 0.76
C ASP A 81 8.54 5.98 -0.40
N LEU A 82 8.76 7.14 -1.02
CA LEU A 82 8.03 7.58 -2.21
C LEU A 82 8.18 6.61 -3.38
N ALA A 83 9.38 6.06 -3.60
CA ALA A 83 9.61 5.02 -4.59
C ALA A 83 8.84 3.73 -4.26
N GLY A 84 8.73 3.39 -2.96
CA GLY A 84 7.83 2.36 -2.46
C GLY A 84 6.38 2.62 -2.90
N PHE A 85 5.88 3.85 -2.78
CA PHE A 85 4.55 4.22 -3.26
C PHE A 85 4.41 4.29 -4.79
N GLY A 86 5.47 4.00 -5.55
CA GLY A 86 5.47 4.06 -7.01
C GLY A 86 5.65 5.46 -7.59
N PHE A 87 6.10 6.42 -6.77
CA PHE A 87 6.46 7.77 -7.21
C PHE A 87 7.95 7.85 -7.55
N SER A 88 8.28 8.64 -8.58
CA SER A 88 9.65 9.00 -8.91
C SER A 88 9.95 10.39 -8.38
N VAL A 89 11.04 10.54 -7.63
CA VAL A 89 11.53 11.85 -7.15
C VAL A 89 12.09 12.63 -8.34
N LEU A 90 11.76 13.91 -8.41
CA LEU A 90 12.18 14.83 -9.46
C LEU A 90 13.17 15.85 -8.89
N GLU A 91 14.44 15.73 -9.27
CA GLU A 91 15.51 16.61 -8.80
C GLU A 91 15.44 18.00 -9.47
N GLY A 92 15.75 19.05 -8.71
CA GLY A 92 15.89 20.41 -9.23
C GLY A 92 14.59 21.08 -9.71
N VAL A 93 13.43 20.49 -9.41
CA VAL A 93 12.11 21.06 -9.78
C VAL A 93 11.70 22.19 -8.83
N ASP A 94 11.91 21.99 -7.53
CA ASP A 94 11.66 23.04 -6.54
C ASP A 94 12.90 23.95 -6.42
N PRO A 95 12.75 25.28 -6.42
CA PRO A 95 13.85 26.19 -6.15
C PRO A 95 14.48 26.00 -4.75
N ASN A 96 13.72 25.50 -3.78
CA ASN A 96 14.23 25.16 -2.46
C ASN A 96 14.73 23.70 -2.44
N PRO A 97 16.04 23.45 -2.28
CA PRO A 97 16.59 22.09 -2.33
C PRO A 97 16.12 21.20 -1.17
N ALA A 98 15.64 21.77 -0.06
CA ALA A 98 15.07 20.99 1.04
C ALA A 98 13.68 20.42 0.72
N ASN A 99 13.00 20.94 -0.31
CA ASN A 99 11.70 20.43 -0.73
C ASN A 99 11.88 19.24 -1.67
N CYS A 100 11.05 18.23 -1.50
CA CYS A 100 11.00 17.07 -2.39
C CYS A 100 9.78 17.17 -3.30
N VAL A 101 9.99 17.01 -4.61
CA VAL A 101 8.92 16.90 -5.60
C VAL A 101 8.96 15.51 -6.19
N SER A 102 7.81 14.87 -6.33
CA SER A 102 7.72 13.56 -6.97
C SER A 102 6.49 13.44 -7.86
N ALA A 103 6.57 12.52 -8.82
CA ALA A 103 5.50 12.27 -9.78
C ALA A 103 5.27 10.76 -9.95
N GLY A 104 4.02 10.39 -10.18
CA GLY A 104 3.61 9.01 -10.39
C GLY A 104 2.39 8.93 -11.29
N VAL A 105 2.08 7.71 -11.75
CA VAL A 105 0.86 7.45 -12.53
C VAL A 105 0.13 6.27 -11.92
N ILE A 106 -1.08 6.51 -11.44
CA ILE A 106 -1.99 5.43 -11.06
C ILE A 106 -2.62 4.90 -12.34
N ASN A 107 -2.32 3.64 -12.63
CA ASN A 107 -2.84 2.95 -13.80
C ASN A 107 -4.01 2.04 -13.40
N THR A 108 -5.17 2.27 -14.03
CA THR A 108 -6.33 1.39 -13.94
C THR A 108 -6.74 0.96 -15.34
N SER A 109 -7.50 -0.13 -15.47
CA SER A 109 -7.95 -0.60 -16.80
C SER A 109 -8.80 0.43 -17.56
N SER A 110 -9.36 1.44 -16.88
CA SER A 110 -10.24 2.45 -17.46
C SER A 110 -9.60 3.84 -17.60
N VAL A 111 -8.65 4.21 -16.74
CA VAL A 111 -8.06 5.55 -16.73
C VAL A 111 -6.63 5.55 -16.18
N LEU A 112 -5.79 6.43 -16.74
CA LEU A 112 -4.51 6.82 -16.18
C LEU A 112 -4.65 8.12 -15.40
N ILE A 113 -4.18 8.13 -14.16
CA ILE A 113 -4.28 9.30 -13.28
C ILE A 113 -2.87 9.76 -12.95
N GLY A 114 -2.49 10.93 -13.46
CA GLY A 114 -1.23 11.57 -13.11
C GLY A 114 -1.29 12.10 -11.68
N CYS A 115 -0.23 11.87 -10.92
CA CYS A 115 -0.12 12.29 -9.53
C CYS A 115 1.17 13.09 -9.35
N LEU A 116 1.06 14.28 -8.76
CA LEU A 116 2.18 15.14 -8.38
C LEU A 116 2.15 15.35 -6.88
N LEU A 117 3.29 15.18 -6.24
CA LEU A 117 3.49 15.38 -4.82
C LEU A 117 4.57 16.43 -4.60
N ARG A 118 4.40 17.24 -3.56
CA ARG A 118 5.41 18.16 -3.06
C ARG A 118 5.44 18.07 -1.54
N LEU A 119 6.59 17.69 -1.00
CA LEU A 119 6.86 17.61 0.43
C LEU A 119 7.78 18.78 0.80
N GLU A 120 7.33 19.60 1.76
CA GLU A 120 8.08 20.76 2.25
C GLU A 120 8.35 20.55 3.75
N PRO A 121 9.55 20.08 4.13
CA PRO A 121 9.91 19.87 5.53
C PRO A 121 10.08 21.19 6.28
N ASN A 122 9.61 21.22 7.52
CA ASN A 122 9.90 22.27 8.49
C ASN A 122 10.71 21.67 9.64
N ILE A 123 12.02 21.92 9.63
CA ILE A 123 12.98 21.34 10.57
C ILE A 123 12.70 21.81 12.00
N ASP A 124 12.32 23.08 12.17
CA ASP A 124 12.11 23.69 13.48
C ASP A 124 10.89 23.11 14.18
N SER A 125 9.79 22.89 13.44
CA SER A 125 8.57 22.30 14.00
C SER A 125 8.52 20.78 13.92
N LYS A 126 9.47 20.13 13.24
CA LYS A 126 9.46 18.69 12.94
C LYS A 126 8.15 18.25 12.27
N MET A 127 7.63 19.09 11.39
CA MET A 127 6.40 18.85 10.63
C MET A 127 6.70 18.94 9.13
N TYR A 128 5.86 18.34 8.31
CA TYR A 128 5.93 18.47 6.85
C TYR A 128 4.65 19.11 6.33
N ARG A 129 4.77 19.89 5.25
CA ARG A 129 3.63 20.28 4.43
C ARG A 129 3.61 19.41 3.17
N LEU A 130 2.66 18.49 3.12
CA LEU A 130 2.37 17.67 1.95
C LEU A 130 1.35 18.37 1.04
N THR A 131 1.68 18.50 -0.24
CA THR A 131 0.74 18.91 -1.29
C THR A 131 0.58 17.77 -2.29
N VAL A 132 -0.66 17.32 -2.49
CA VAL A 132 -1.01 16.31 -3.49
C VAL A 132 -1.85 16.96 -4.58
N ARG A 133 -1.52 16.69 -5.85
CA ARG A 133 -2.36 17.07 -7.00
C ARG A 133 -2.51 15.89 -7.94
N THR A 134 -3.74 15.59 -8.31
CA THR A 134 -4.04 14.57 -9.32
C THR A 134 -5.12 15.06 -10.27
N SER A 135 -5.33 14.34 -11.37
CA SER A 135 -6.47 14.60 -12.27
C SER A 135 -7.81 14.09 -11.75
N ASN A 136 -7.89 13.62 -10.49
CA ASN A 136 -9.11 13.09 -9.86
C ASN A 136 -9.19 13.45 -8.37
N ASP A 137 -10.19 14.23 -7.97
CA ASP A 137 -10.31 14.77 -6.61
C ASP A 137 -10.32 13.70 -5.51
N LYS A 138 -11.02 12.58 -5.73
CA LYS A 138 -11.07 11.49 -4.75
C LYS A 138 -9.71 10.81 -4.57
N VAL A 139 -8.94 10.68 -5.66
CA VAL A 139 -7.56 10.17 -5.58
C VAL A 139 -6.67 11.15 -4.82
N THR A 140 -6.85 12.46 -5.04
CA THR A 140 -6.12 13.50 -4.31
C THR A 140 -6.38 13.39 -2.80
N GLU A 141 -7.65 13.30 -2.38
CA GLU A 141 -8.03 13.15 -0.98
C GLU A 141 -7.44 11.88 -0.36
N HIS A 142 -7.57 10.75 -1.06
CA HIS A 142 -7.10 9.47 -0.55
C HIS A 142 -5.57 9.38 -0.44
N LEU A 143 -4.83 9.80 -1.47
CA LEU A 143 -3.37 9.83 -1.43
C LEU A 143 -2.86 10.76 -0.32
N CYS A 144 -3.53 11.91 -0.12
CA CYS A 144 -3.18 12.81 0.96
C CYS A 144 -3.35 12.12 2.32
N SER A 145 -4.48 11.44 2.55
CA SER A 145 -4.74 10.68 3.78
C SER A 145 -3.66 9.62 4.02
N VAL A 146 -3.38 8.78 3.03
CA VAL A 146 -2.43 7.66 3.17
C VAL A 146 -1.00 8.15 3.40
N LEU A 147 -0.54 9.13 2.61
CA LEU A 147 0.84 9.63 2.72
C LEU A 147 1.05 10.46 3.99
N SER A 148 0.03 11.16 4.50
CA SER A 148 0.13 11.92 5.75
C SER A 148 0.30 11.04 6.99
N GLU A 149 -0.05 9.76 6.93
CA GLU A 149 0.21 8.82 8.03
C GLU A 149 1.65 8.29 8.04
N GLN A 150 2.40 8.47 6.95
CA GLN A 150 3.77 7.96 6.80
C GLN A 150 4.85 9.01 7.10
N PHE A 151 4.51 10.29 7.05
CA PHE A 151 5.46 11.41 7.16
C PHE A 151 5.05 12.42 8.24
#